data_AF-A0A941GCP3-F1
#
_entry.id   AF-A0A941GCP3-F1
#
_cell.length_a   1.000
_cell.length_b   1.000
_cell.length_c   1.000
_cell.angle_alpha   90.00
_cell.angle_beta   90.00
_cell.angle_gamma   90.00
#
_symmetry.space_group_name_H-M   'P 1'
#
loop_
_entity.id
_entity.type
_entity.pdbx_description
1 polymer ?
#
loop_
_entity_poly.entity_id
_entity_poly.type
_entity_poly.pdbx_seq_one_letter_code
_entity_poly.pdbx_strand_id
1 'polypeptide(L)'
;DGDLTLQARGAATTDGQLSSTGKLQLQAGGDTTLKGSLRSNGDLTADAGGKLALLGSASATSGALNLTSAGDLSLGKDATAQAGGAIGLRTQGNFTAAGAVASLQALTVSAAGDAAIDGKLLAGGPLSIDAIGKIAAGAASKLQAEGALRLNAGRDLTLAGLAETNAGMTLASGAGMRVDGSAMAYGGALSLTAGEGLTLASTSRAQGTGITARSGGDLDAAGEMGARGDITLSAGQDLRLAGKGAAAGNLTLT
;
A
#
# COMPACT_ATOMS: atom_id res chain seq x y z
N ASP A 1 3.77 -34.90 -4.04
CA ASP A 1 4.16 -34.14 -2.84
C ASP A 1 5.56 -33.61 -2.97
N GLY A 2 5.78 -32.38 -2.53
CA GLY A 2 7.09 -31.72 -2.62
C GLY A 2 7.03 -30.37 -3.32
N ASP A 3 8.20 -29.76 -3.47
CA ASP A 3 8.38 -28.44 -4.07
C ASP A 3 8.17 -28.47 -5.60
N LEU A 4 7.66 -27.38 -6.16
CA LEU A 4 7.47 -27.19 -7.60
C LEU A 4 8.33 -26.01 -8.07
N THR A 5 9.20 -26.24 -9.05
CA THR A 5 10.03 -25.19 -9.66
C THR A 5 9.78 -25.12 -11.16
N LEU A 6 9.49 -23.93 -11.67
CA LEU A 6 9.35 -23.65 -13.10
C LEU A 6 10.39 -22.59 -13.49
N GLN A 7 11.16 -22.87 -14.55
CA GLN A 7 12.17 -21.97 -15.05
C GLN A 7 11.96 -21.73 -16.56
N ALA A 8 11.91 -20.47 -16.95
CA ALA A 8 11.88 -20.03 -18.33
C ALA A 8 13.03 -19.06 -18.58
N ARG A 9 13.78 -19.26 -19.67
CA ARG A 9 14.85 -18.31 -20.06
C ARG A 9 14.30 -16.99 -20.61
N GLY A 10 13.08 -17.01 -21.14
CA GLY A 10 12.38 -15.84 -21.67
C GLY A 10 11.09 -15.57 -20.90
N ALA A 11 10.03 -15.20 -21.62
CA ALA A 11 8.72 -14.98 -21.00
C ALA A 11 8.08 -16.28 -20.51
N ALA A 12 7.23 -16.17 -19.49
CA ALA A 12 6.43 -17.26 -18.93
C ALA A 12 4.95 -16.88 -18.87
N THR A 13 4.06 -17.84 -19.13
CA THR A 13 2.62 -17.66 -18.92
C THR A 13 2.03 -18.90 -18.28
N THR A 14 1.20 -18.72 -17.26
CA THR A 14 0.43 -19.80 -16.63
C THR A 14 -1.06 -19.50 -16.74
N ASP A 15 -1.79 -20.29 -17.52
CA ASP A 15 -3.24 -20.14 -17.66
C ASP A 15 -4.03 -21.18 -16.82
N GLY A 16 -3.38 -22.28 -16.42
CA GLY A 16 -3.99 -23.37 -15.66
C GLY A 16 -3.75 -23.32 -14.15
N GLN A 17 -4.16 -24.38 -13.45
CA GLN A 17 -3.87 -24.54 -12.02
C GLN A 17 -2.50 -25.20 -11.82
N LEU A 18 -1.64 -24.58 -11.00
CA LEU A 18 -0.39 -25.13 -10.51
C LEU A 18 -0.53 -25.29 -8.99
N SER A 19 -0.27 -26.50 -8.47
CA SER A 19 -0.38 -26.78 -7.04
C SER A 19 0.86 -27.51 -6.53
N SER A 20 1.33 -27.11 -5.36
CA SER A 20 2.47 -27.72 -4.65
C SER A 20 2.09 -27.95 -3.18
N THR A 21 2.45 -29.11 -2.62
CA THR A 21 2.31 -29.37 -1.19
C THR A 21 3.51 -28.87 -0.38
N GLY A 22 4.57 -28.45 -1.06
CA GLY A 22 5.70 -27.70 -0.50
C GLY A 22 5.71 -26.26 -1.00
N LYS A 23 6.87 -25.79 -1.45
CA LYS A 23 7.08 -24.47 -2.07
C LYS A 23 6.70 -24.47 -3.55
N LEU A 24 6.39 -23.31 -4.09
CA LEU A 24 6.24 -23.08 -5.54
C LEU A 24 7.15 -21.92 -5.94
N GLN A 25 8.07 -22.18 -6.87
CA GLN A 25 8.99 -21.18 -7.41
C GLN A 25 8.82 -21.08 -8.92
N LEU A 26 8.63 -19.86 -9.43
CA LEU A 26 8.60 -19.54 -10.84
C LEU A 26 9.68 -18.49 -11.14
N GLN A 27 10.59 -18.81 -12.05
CA GLN A 27 11.61 -17.88 -12.51
C GLN A 27 11.52 -17.72 -14.03
N ALA A 28 11.38 -16.49 -14.50
CA ALA A 28 11.37 -16.18 -15.92
C ALA A 28 12.42 -15.09 -16.22
N GLY A 29 13.23 -15.26 -17.26
CA GLY A 29 14.18 -14.24 -17.71
C GLY A 29 13.52 -13.03 -18.37
N GLY A 30 12.27 -13.16 -18.82
CA GLY A 30 11.46 -12.08 -19.41
C GLY A 30 10.18 -11.80 -18.64
N ASP A 31 9.15 -11.38 -19.37
CA ASP A 31 7.83 -11.07 -18.80
C ASP A 31 7.10 -12.32 -18.29
N THR A 32 6.43 -12.21 -17.15
CA THR A 32 5.62 -13.29 -16.54
C THR A 32 4.16 -12.87 -16.45
N THR A 33 3.26 -13.69 -16.99
CA THR A 33 1.82 -13.51 -16.85
C THR A 33 1.16 -14.71 -16.14
N LEU A 34 0.55 -14.48 -14.99
CA LEU A 34 -0.10 -15.49 -14.15
C LEU A 34 -1.63 -15.34 -14.25
N LYS A 35 -2.26 -16.00 -15.22
CA LYS A 35 -3.73 -15.94 -15.41
C LYS A 35 -4.49 -17.01 -14.65
N GLY A 36 -3.83 -18.13 -14.38
CA GLY A 36 -4.39 -19.29 -13.68
C GLY A 36 -4.31 -19.19 -12.15
N SER A 37 -4.39 -20.35 -11.50
CA SER A 37 -4.37 -20.47 -10.02
C SER A 37 -3.05 -21.11 -9.58
N LEU A 38 -2.25 -20.39 -8.81
CA LEU A 38 -1.03 -20.90 -8.21
C LEU A 38 -1.28 -21.13 -6.72
N ARG A 39 -1.06 -22.36 -6.26
CA ARG A 39 -1.28 -22.76 -4.87
C ARG A 39 -0.04 -23.47 -4.32
N SER A 40 0.44 -23.02 -3.16
CA SER A 40 1.44 -23.72 -2.37
C SER A 40 0.97 -23.87 -0.93
N ASN A 41 1.42 -24.92 -0.26
CA ASN A 41 1.29 -24.97 1.20
C ASN A 41 2.39 -24.11 1.84
N GLY A 42 3.63 -24.25 1.38
CA GLY A 42 4.77 -23.41 1.79
C GLY A 42 4.85 -22.10 0.98
N ASP A 43 6.06 -21.58 0.83
CA ASP A 43 6.30 -20.32 0.14
C ASP A 43 5.95 -20.37 -1.35
N LEU A 44 5.41 -19.28 -1.87
CA LEU A 44 5.19 -19.03 -3.30
C LEU A 44 6.08 -17.87 -3.73
N THR A 45 6.98 -18.09 -4.67
CA THR A 45 7.83 -17.04 -5.25
C THR A 45 7.68 -17.00 -6.76
N ALA A 46 7.51 -15.82 -7.33
CA ALA A 46 7.56 -15.59 -8.77
C ALA A 46 8.49 -14.41 -9.07
N ASP A 47 9.57 -14.68 -9.81
CA ASP A 47 10.58 -13.70 -10.21
C ASP A 47 10.59 -13.54 -11.73
N ALA A 48 10.30 -12.33 -12.21
CA ALA A 48 10.34 -11.97 -13.62
C ALA A 48 11.51 -11.02 -13.93
N GLY A 49 12.33 -11.37 -14.92
CA GLY A 49 13.36 -10.49 -15.48
C GLY A 49 12.80 -9.34 -16.32
N GLY A 50 11.49 -9.39 -16.62
CA GLY A 50 10.73 -8.27 -17.18
C GLY A 50 9.55 -7.88 -16.28
N LYS A 51 8.40 -7.61 -16.88
CA LYS A 51 7.15 -7.29 -16.16
C LYS A 51 6.55 -8.54 -15.53
N LEU A 52 5.83 -8.36 -14.42
CA LEU A 52 5.02 -9.43 -13.82
C LEU A 52 3.56 -8.98 -13.72
N ALA A 53 2.66 -9.76 -14.32
CA ALA A 53 1.22 -9.54 -14.25
C ALA A 53 0.54 -10.73 -13.57
N LEU A 54 -0.04 -10.52 -12.40
CA LEU A 54 -0.98 -11.46 -11.78
C LEU A 54 -2.39 -11.08 -12.20
N LEU A 55 -3.04 -11.95 -12.96
CA LEU A 55 -4.40 -11.79 -13.46
C LEU A 55 -5.37 -12.82 -12.85
N GLY A 56 -4.84 -13.94 -12.34
CA GLY A 56 -5.59 -14.98 -11.61
C GLY A 56 -5.30 -14.96 -10.11
N SER A 57 -5.07 -16.13 -9.51
CA SER A 57 -4.84 -16.27 -8.07
C SER A 57 -3.45 -16.80 -7.73
N ALA A 58 -2.87 -16.28 -6.66
CA ALA A 58 -1.64 -16.78 -6.04
C ALA A 58 -1.88 -16.96 -4.53
N SER A 59 -1.71 -18.16 -4.02
CA SER A 59 -2.03 -18.52 -2.63
C SER A 59 -0.91 -19.33 -1.99
N ALA A 60 -0.29 -18.80 -0.94
CA ALA A 60 0.66 -19.51 -0.07
C ALA A 60 -0.02 -19.81 1.27
N THR A 61 -0.41 -21.07 1.51
CA THR A 61 -1.35 -21.40 2.60
C THR A 61 -0.77 -21.12 4.00
N SER A 62 0.46 -21.55 4.26
CA SER A 62 1.18 -21.26 5.52
C SER A 62 2.48 -20.47 5.30
N GLY A 63 2.98 -20.42 4.07
CA GLY A 63 4.21 -19.71 3.71
C GLY A 63 4.01 -18.26 3.27
N ALA A 64 5.12 -17.62 2.89
CA ALA A 64 5.13 -16.29 2.32
C ALA A 64 4.77 -16.30 0.82
N LEU A 65 4.28 -15.17 0.32
CA LEU A 65 4.09 -14.93 -1.12
C LEU A 65 4.96 -13.74 -1.56
N ASN A 66 5.91 -14.01 -2.44
CA ASN A 66 6.81 -13.00 -2.99
C ASN A 66 6.65 -12.88 -4.51
N LEU A 67 6.35 -11.68 -4.99
CA LEU A 67 6.29 -11.37 -6.42
C LEU A 67 7.32 -10.29 -6.73
N THR A 68 8.30 -10.62 -7.58
CA THR A 68 9.39 -9.72 -7.98
C THR A 68 9.37 -9.51 -9.49
N SER A 69 9.56 -8.26 -9.91
CA SER A 69 9.74 -7.89 -11.33
C SER A 69 10.90 -6.90 -11.49
N ALA A 70 11.68 -7.08 -12.56
CA ALA A 70 12.64 -6.08 -13.01
C ALA A 70 12.01 -5.01 -13.93
N GLY A 71 10.78 -5.25 -14.42
CA GLY A 71 9.89 -4.25 -15.00
C GLY A 71 8.77 -3.90 -14.03
N ASP A 72 7.58 -3.57 -14.55
CA ASP A 72 6.37 -3.28 -13.77
C ASP A 72 5.80 -4.53 -13.08
N LEU A 73 5.17 -4.36 -11.92
CA LEU A 73 4.35 -5.37 -11.24
C LEU A 73 2.89 -4.94 -11.24
N SER A 74 2.01 -5.79 -11.77
CA SER A 74 0.57 -5.51 -11.85
C SER A 74 -0.27 -6.64 -11.26
N LEU A 75 -1.26 -6.27 -10.44
CA LEU A 75 -2.32 -7.16 -9.97
C LEU A 75 -3.63 -6.67 -10.57
N GLY A 76 -4.14 -7.42 -11.55
CA GLY A 76 -5.36 -7.09 -12.28
C GLY A 76 -6.60 -7.05 -11.40
N LYS A 77 -7.72 -6.51 -11.91
CA LYS A 77 -8.96 -6.31 -11.15
C LYS A 77 -9.52 -7.59 -10.51
N ASP A 78 -9.35 -8.74 -11.16
CA ASP A 78 -9.83 -10.05 -10.69
C ASP A 78 -8.74 -10.81 -9.92
N ALA A 79 -7.54 -10.23 -9.82
CA ALA A 79 -6.40 -10.89 -9.21
C ALA A 79 -6.58 -11.04 -7.70
N THR A 80 -6.16 -12.19 -7.17
CA THR A 80 -6.10 -12.42 -5.73
C THR A 80 -4.71 -12.93 -5.32
N ALA A 81 -4.11 -12.26 -4.35
CA ALA A 81 -2.83 -12.66 -3.76
C ALA A 81 -3.03 -12.89 -2.26
N GLN A 82 -2.85 -14.13 -1.79
CA GLN A 82 -3.13 -14.50 -0.40
C GLN A 82 -1.97 -15.28 0.21
N ALA A 83 -1.64 -14.98 1.46
CA ALA A 83 -0.62 -15.72 2.20
C ALA A 83 -0.95 -15.85 3.68
N GLY A 84 -0.70 -17.05 4.22
CA GLY A 84 -0.65 -17.27 5.68
C GLY A 84 0.59 -16.64 6.32
N GLY A 85 1.67 -16.48 5.54
CA GLY A 85 2.84 -15.70 5.91
C GLY A 85 2.79 -14.25 5.38
N ALA A 86 3.95 -13.60 5.36
CA ALA A 86 4.09 -12.26 4.82
C ALA A 86 3.93 -12.23 3.29
N ILE A 87 3.49 -11.08 2.77
CA ILE A 87 3.48 -10.82 1.33
C ILE A 87 4.51 -9.73 1.01
N GLY A 88 5.38 -10.01 0.04
CA GLY A 88 6.34 -9.07 -0.52
C GLY A 88 6.11 -8.84 -2.00
N LEU A 89 5.81 -7.59 -2.38
CA LEU A 89 5.61 -7.17 -3.77
C LEU A 89 6.72 -6.18 -4.15
N ARG A 90 7.59 -6.56 -5.08
CA ARG A 90 8.74 -5.73 -5.48
C ARG A 90 8.82 -5.53 -6.98
N THR A 91 9.08 -4.30 -7.39
CA THR A 91 9.22 -3.92 -8.79
C THR A 91 10.28 -2.86 -8.97
N GLN A 92 11.10 -3.01 -10.00
CA GLN A 92 12.02 -1.95 -10.47
C GLN A 92 11.32 -0.94 -11.40
N GLY A 93 10.05 -1.17 -11.73
CA GLY A 93 9.19 -0.24 -12.45
C GLY A 93 8.03 0.24 -11.57
N ASN A 94 6.86 0.38 -12.19
CA ASN A 94 5.65 0.80 -11.51
C ASN A 94 4.91 -0.38 -10.86
N PHE A 95 4.25 -0.11 -9.74
CA PHE A 95 3.32 -1.04 -9.11
C PHE A 95 1.88 -0.62 -9.38
N THR A 96 1.04 -1.58 -9.79
CA THR A 96 -0.42 -1.37 -9.89
C THR A 96 -1.17 -2.50 -9.18
N ALA A 97 -2.18 -2.14 -8.39
CA ALA A 97 -3.06 -3.11 -7.74
C ALA A 97 -4.53 -2.69 -7.86
N ALA A 98 -5.25 -3.34 -8.76
CA ALA A 98 -6.70 -3.22 -8.90
C ALA A 98 -7.45 -4.38 -8.20
N GLY A 99 -6.78 -5.50 -7.97
CA GLY A 99 -7.33 -6.69 -7.31
C GLY A 99 -7.21 -6.69 -5.78
N ALA A 100 -7.24 -7.88 -5.18
CA ALA A 100 -7.17 -8.06 -3.73
C ALA A 100 -5.86 -8.74 -3.29
N VAL A 101 -5.24 -8.20 -2.24
CA VAL A 101 -4.07 -8.75 -1.57
C VAL A 101 -4.38 -8.91 -0.09
N ALA A 102 -4.17 -10.10 0.46
CA ALA A 102 -4.41 -10.38 1.87
C ALA A 102 -3.27 -11.21 2.48
N SER A 103 -2.54 -10.61 3.42
CA SER A 103 -1.55 -11.31 4.25
C SER A 103 -2.09 -11.49 5.66
N LEU A 104 -1.90 -12.66 6.27
CA LEU A 104 -2.12 -12.81 7.72
C LEU A 104 -0.99 -12.20 8.56
N GLN A 105 0.10 -11.75 7.92
CA GLN A 105 1.24 -11.10 8.56
C GLN A 105 1.47 -9.72 7.90
N ALA A 106 2.74 -9.34 7.70
CA ALA A 106 3.08 -8.08 7.04
C ALA A 106 2.82 -8.14 5.53
N LEU A 107 2.32 -7.03 4.99
CA LEU A 107 2.26 -6.78 3.55
C LEU A 107 3.19 -5.62 3.20
N THR A 108 4.16 -5.89 2.33
CA THR A 108 5.15 -4.90 1.89
C THR A 108 5.12 -4.73 0.38
N VAL A 109 5.12 -3.48 -0.07
CA VAL A 109 5.19 -3.09 -1.47
C VAL A 109 6.37 -2.14 -1.65
N SER A 110 7.26 -2.43 -2.60
CA SER A 110 8.40 -1.59 -2.96
C SER A 110 8.44 -1.39 -4.46
N ALA A 111 8.20 -0.16 -4.90
CA ALA A 111 8.24 0.25 -6.30
C ALA A 111 9.36 1.26 -6.53
N ALA A 112 10.23 0.99 -7.51
CA ALA A 112 11.23 1.97 -7.93
C ALA A 112 10.64 3.07 -8.84
N GLY A 113 9.41 2.90 -9.32
CA GLY A 113 8.60 3.92 -9.98
C GLY A 113 7.44 4.42 -9.10
N ASP A 114 6.27 4.57 -9.73
CA ASP A 114 5.01 4.95 -9.07
C ASP A 114 4.27 3.71 -8.53
N ALA A 115 3.41 3.92 -7.53
CA ALA A 115 2.47 2.92 -7.02
C ALA A 115 1.03 3.43 -7.14
N ALA A 116 0.19 2.73 -7.91
CA ALA A 116 -1.24 3.01 -8.03
C ALA A 116 -2.06 1.86 -7.44
N ILE A 117 -3.00 2.18 -6.56
CA ILE A 117 -3.83 1.22 -5.86
C ILE A 117 -5.29 1.64 -6.02
N ASP A 118 -6.08 0.79 -6.68
CA ASP A 118 -7.54 0.92 -6.78
C ASP A 118 -8.26 -0.29 -6.16
N GLY A 119 -7.49 -1.28 -5.71
CA GLY A 119 -7.97 -2.52 -5.09
C GLY A 119 -7.89 -2.54 -3.56
N LYS A 120 -7.86 -3.75 -3.01
CA LYS A 120 -7.87 -3.98 -1.55
C LYS A 120 -6.55 -4.59 -1.09
N LEU A 121 -5.88 -3.96 -0.14
CA LEU A 121 -4.65 -4.44 0.48
C LEU A 121 -4.92 -4.62 1.99
N LEU A 122 -4.88 -5.86 2.45
CA LEU A 122 -5.13 -6.25 3.84
C LEU A 122 -3.87 -6.90 4.44
N ALA A 123 -3.47 -6.43 5.62
CA ALA A 123 -2.40 -7.01 6.41
C ALA A 123 -2.88 -7.35 7.83
N GLY A 124 -2.70 -8.60 8.25
CA GLY A 124 -2.86 -9.02 9.66
C GLY A 124 -1.74 -8.51 10.57
N GLY A 125 -0.67 -7.96 9.98
CA GLY A 125 0.37 -7.19 10.65
C GLY A 125 0.51 -5.79 10.04
N PRO A 126 1.74 -5.24 9.94
CA PRO A 126 1.97 -3.95 9.30
C PRO A 126 1.71 -3.98 7.78
N LEU A 127 1.22 -2.85 7.26
CA LEU A 127 1.13 -2.57 5.82
C LEU A 127 2.11 -1.46 5.47
N SER A 128 3.00 -1.70 4.51
CA SER A 128 3.99 -0.72 4.07
C SER A 128 4.02 -0.61 2.55
N ILE A 129 3.88 0.60 2.02
CA ILE A 129 4.03 0.89 0.60
C ILE A 129 5.08 1.99 0.44
N ASP A 130 6.17 1.65 -0.25
CA ASP A 130 7.25 2.56 -0.62
C ASP A 130 7.29 2.70 -2.14
N ALA A 131 7.22 3.93 -2.63
CA ALA A 131 7.41 4.26 -4.04
C ALA A 131 8.43 5.40 -4.16
N ILE A 132 9.45 5.25 -5.02
CA ILE A 132 10.38 6.36 -5.30
C ILE A 132 9.65 7.50 -6.01
N GLY A 133 8.65 7.17 -6.84
CA GLY A 133 7.77 8.12 -7.47
C GLY A 133 6.59 8.51 -6.58
N LYS A 134 5.40 8.46 -7.16
CA LYS A 134 4.13 8.82 -6.51
C LYS A 134 3.44 7.61 -5.90
N ILE A 135 2.63 7.85 -4.88
CA ILE A 135 1.61 6.90 -4.42
C ILE A 135 0.23 7.49 -4.72
N ALA A 136 -0.59 6.76 -5.47
CA ALA A 136 -1.99 7.09 -5.71
C ALA A 136 -2.88 5.95 -5.21
N ALA A 137 -3.51 6.14 -4.06
CA ALA A 137 -4.57 5.27 -3.56
C ALA A 137 -5.93 5.86 -3.98
N GLY A 138 -6.50 5.35 -5.07
CA GLY A 138 -7.70 5.87 -5.70
C GLY A 138 -8.97 5.68 -4.86
N ALA A 139 -10.10 6.23 -5.31
CA ALA A 139 -11.35 6.25 -4.53
C ALA A 139 -11.90 4.86 -4.18
N ALA A 140 -11.61 3.84 -5.01
CA ALA A 140 -12.00 2.46 -4.75
C ALA A 140 -11.06 1.72 -3.78
N SER A 141 -9.89 2.30 -3.48
CA SER A 141 -8.87 1.64 -2.69
C SER A 141 -9.29 1.43 -1.24
N LYS A 142 -8.93 0.26 -0.71
CA LYS A 142 -9.00 -0.03 0.73
C LYS A 142 -7.68 -0.59 1.22
N LEU A 143 -7.00 0.17 2.07
CA LEU A 143 -5.75 -0.20 2.72
C LEU A 143 -6.05 -0.48 4.19
N GLN A 144 -5.89 -1.70 4.65
CA GLN A 144 -6.21 -2.10 6.02
C GLN A 144 -5.04 -2.86 6.65
N ALA A 145 -4.68 -2.47 7.88
CA ALA A 145 -3.63 -3.13 8.64
C ALA A 145 -4.03 -3.30 10.11
N GLU A 146 -3.85 -4.49 10.67
CA GLU A 146 -3.97 -4.67 12.12
C GLU A 146 -2.76 -4.04 12.84
N GLY A 147 -1.58 -4.07 12.21
CA GLY A 147 -0.39 -3.34 12.62
C GLY A 147 -0.27 -1.96 11.98
N ALA A 148 0.89 -1.31 12.11
CA ALA A 148 1.11 0.04 11.58
C ALA A 148 0.90 0.10 10.06
N LEU A 149 0.32 1.21 9.58
CA LEU A 149 0.13 1.49 8.16
C LEU A 149 1.07 2.62 7.73
N ARG A 150 1.91 2.37 6.74
CA ARG A 150 2.87 3.34 6.21
C ARG A 150 2.78 3.48 4.70
N LEU A 151 2.57 4.71 4.23
CA LEU A 151 2.68 5.09 2.82
C LEU A 151 3.81 6.11 2.69
N ASN A 152 4.80 5.83 1.85
CA ASN A 152 5.97 6.68 1.67
C ASN A 152 6.24 6.89 0.17
N ALA A 153 5.89 8.08 -0.32
CA ALA A 153 6.12 8.49 -1.70
C ALA A 153 7.34 9.41 -1.77
N GLY A 154 8.28 9.13 -2.68
CA GLY A 154 9.40 10.04 -2.92
C GLY A 154 8.97 11.36 -3.58
N ARG A 155 7.80 11.37 -4.23
CA ARG A 155 7.17 12.58 -4.79
C ARG A 155 5.81 12.85 -4.15
N ASP A 156 4.73 12.68 -4.90
CA ASP A 156 3.38 13.04 -4.48
C ASP A 156 2.65 11.85 -3.84
N LEU A 157 1.85 12.11 -2.81
CA LEU A 157 0.94 11.12 -2.23
C LEU A 157 -0.50 11.60 -2.38
N THR A 158 -1.35 10.79 -3.01
CA THR A 158 -2.80 10.98 -3.03
C THR A 158 -3.50 9.81 -2.35
N LEU A 159 -4.34 10.12 -1.35
CA LEU A 159 -5.25 9.16 -0.71
C LEU A 159 -6.70 9.61 -0.95
N ALA A 160 -7.33 9.04 -1.97
CA ALA A 160 -8.74 9.26 -2.29
C ALA A 160 -9.67 8.18 -1.71
N GLY A 161 -9.16 6.99 -1.44
CA GLY A 161 -9.90 5.89 -0.83
C GLY A 161 -9.79 5.84 0.69
N LEU A 162 -9.81 4.63 1.23
CA LEU A 162 -9.82 4.36 2.67
C LEU A 162 -8.49 3.74 3.12
N ALA A 163 -7.83 4.36 4.09
CA ALA A 163 -6.74 3.76 4.87
C ALA A 163 -7.20 3.59 6.32
N GLU A 164 -7.08 2.38 6.86
CA GLU A 164 -7.47 2.03 8.24
C GLU A 164 -6.39 1.20 8.92
N THR A 165 -6.13 1.50 10.19
CA THR A 165 -5.27 0.67 11.03
C THR A 165 -5.72 0.65 12.48
N ASN A 166 -5.48 -0.48 13.15
CA ASN A 166 -5.62 -0.63 14.61
C ASN A 166 -4.35 -0.22 15.38
N ALA A 167 -3.36 0.37 14.70
CA ALA A 167 -2.13 0.92 15.26
C ALA A 167 -1.90 2.36 14.77
N GLY A 168 -0.64 2.80 14.67
CA GLY A 168 -0.29 4.10 14.11
C GLY A 168 -0.29 4.13 12.59
N MET A 169 -0.57 5.29 12.01
CA MET A 169 -0.55 5.53 10.57
C MET A 169 0.44 6.64 10.21
N THR A 170 1.27 6.41 9.20
CA THR A 170 2.20 7.41 8.67
C THR A 170 2.04 7.54 7.16
N LEU A 171 1.72 8.74 6.71
CA LEU A 171 1.73 9.13 5.29
C LEU A 171 2.85 10.14 5.12
N ALA A 172 3.75 9.88 4.17
CA ALA A 172 4.88 10.75 3.87
C ALA A 172 4.99 10.96 2.35
N SER A 173 5.25 12.20 1.95
CA SER A 173 5.52 12.59 0.56
C SER A 173 6.74 13.50 0.49
N GLY A 174 7.64 13.26 -0.45
CA GLY A 174 8.77 14.16 -0.71
C GLY A 174 8.35 15.50 -1.32
N ALA A 175 7.21 15.54 -2.00
CA ALA A 175 6.59 16.74 -2.57
C ALA A 175 5.19 16.93 -1.97
N GLY A 176 4.14 17.02 -2.80
CA GLY A 176 2.78 17.31 -2.36
C GLY A 176 2.03 16.11 -1.79
N MET A 177 1.13 16.37 -0.84
CA MET A 177 0.20 15.37 -0.31
C MET A 177 -1.24 15.86 -0.39
N ARG A 178 -2.12 15.01 -0.90
CA ARG A 178 -3.56 15.25 -0.94
C ARG A 178 -4.33 14.08 -0.34
N VAL A 179 -5.17 14.36 0.64
CA VAL A 179 -6.12 13.40 1.20
C VAL A 179 -7.52 13.87 0.83
N ASP A 180 -8.21 13.08 0.01
CA ASP A 180 -9.62 13.26 -0.35
C ASP A 180 -10.53 12.29 0.41
N GLY A 181 -10.00 11.12 0.77
CA GLY A 181 -10.70 10.04 1.44
C GLY A 181 -10.48 10.00 2.96
N SER A 182 -10.39 8.80 3.53
CA SER A 182 -10.31 8.61 4.98
C SER A 182 -8.99 7.99 5.42
N ALA A 183 -8.36 8.56 6.44
CA ALA A 183 -7.17 8.07 7.11
C ALA A 183 -7.49 7.83 8.59
N MET A 184 -7.73 6.57 8.96
CA MET A 184 -8.25 6.17 10.29
C MET A 184 -7.22 5.35 11.05
N ALA A 185 -6.51 5.97 12.00
CA ALA A 185 -5.58 5.30 12.91
C ALA A 185 -6.28 5.02 14.26
N TYR A 186 -7.16 4.01 14.32
CA TYR A 186 -8.03 3.77 15.48
C TYR A 186 -7.27 3.53 16.79
N GLY A 187 -6.11 2.88 16.72
CA GLY A 187 -5.30 2.51 17.89
C GLY A 187 -4.00 3.28 18.06
N GLY A 188 -3.72 4.29 17.23
CA GLY A 188 -2.46 5.03 17.29
C GLY A 188 -2.53 6.43 16.69
N ALA A 189 -1.38 7.11 16.67
CA ALA A 189 -1.29 8.45 16.11
C ALA A 189 -1.35 8.41 14.57
N LEU A 190 -1.91 9.46 13.98
CA LEU A 190 -1.85 9.74 12.55
C LEU A 190 -0.80 10.82 12.29
N SER A 191 0.21 10.48 11.50
CA SER A 191 1.24 11.41 11.04
C SER A 191 1.14 11.62 9.53
N LEU A 192 1.05 12.88 9.11
CA LEU A 192 1.01 13.33 7.72
C LEU A 192 2.20 14.28 7.53
N THR A 193 3.13 13.97 6.63
CA THR A 193 4.28 14.83 6.35
C THR A 193 4.46 15.00 4.85
N ALA A 194 4.39 16.25 4.37
CA ALA A 194 4.65 16.63 2.99
C ALA A 194 5.84 17.57 2.91
N GLY A 195 6.77 17.31 1.98
CA GLY A 195 7.91 18.18 1.74
C GLY A 195 7.52 19.53 1.13
N GLU A 196 6.44 19.56 0.35
CA GLU A 196 5.85 20.78 -0.20
C GLU A 196 4.46 20.99 0.44
N GLY A 197 3.38 21.12 -0.34
CA GLY A 197 2.04 21.37 0.17
C GLY A 197 1.31 20.13 0.72
N LEU A 198 0.49 20.34 1.74
CA LEU A 198 -0.44 19.33 2.30
C LEU A 198 -1.89 19.82 2.21
N THR A 199 -2.75 19.04 1.55
CA THR A 199 -4.19 19.31 1.48
C THR A 199 -4.98 18.16 2.09
N LEU A 200 -5.73 18.45 3.15
CA LEU A 200 -6.83 17.62 3.63
C LEU A 200 -8.12 18.20 3.04
N ALA A 201 -8.61 17.63 1.94
CA ALA A 201 -9.73 18.18 1.18
C ALA A 201 -11.05 18.18 1.97
N SER A 202 -12.07 18.88 1.49
CA SER A 202 -13.35 19.06 2.20
C SER A 202 -14.10 17.76 2.50
N THR A 203 -13.85 16.68 1.75
CA THR A 203 -14.43 15.35 1.97
C THR A 203 -13.58 14.46 2.87
N SER A 204 -12.37 14.90 3.21
CA SER A 204 -11.42 14.07 3.92
C SER A 204 -11.80 13.86 5.39
N ARG A 205 -11.43 12.70 5.91
CA ARG A 205 -11.58 12.35 7.32
C ARG A 205 -10.26 11.82 7.86
N ALA A 206 -9.68 12.51 8.83
CA ALA A 206 -8.46 12.12 9.51
C ALA A 206 -8.77 11.82 10.99
N GLN A 207 -8.40 10.63 11.45
CA GLN A 207 -8.63 10.22 12.83
C GLN A 207 -7.40 9.53 13.42
N GLY A 208 -7.10 9.83 14.68
CA GLY A 208 -6.03 9.18 15.44
C GLY A 208 -6.16 9.34 16.95
N THR A 209 -5.28 8.69 17.72
CA THR A 209 -5.09 9.04 19.14
C THR A 209 -4.49 10.43 19.30
N GLY A 210 -3.67 10.85 18.33
CA GLY A 210 -3.24 12.21 18.06
C GLY A 210 -3.10 12.40 16.56
N ILE A 211 -3.16 13.65 16.09
CA ILE A 211 -2.94 13.98 14.68
C ILE A 211 -1.79 14.98 14.59
N THR A 212 -0.80 14.67 13.76
CA THR A 212 0.25 15.61 13.37
C THR A 212 0.27 15.74 11.86
N ALA A 213 0.06 16.94 11.36
CA ALA A 213 0.11 17.27 9.94
C ALA A 213 1.16 18.35 9.71
N ARG A 214 2.18 18.05 8.91
CA ARG A 214 3.30 18.95 8.64
C ARG A 214 3.51 19.11 7.14
N SER A 215 3.63 20.35 6.70
CA SER A 215 3.93 20.74 5.34
C SER A 215 5.16 21.63 5.32
N GLY A 216 6.07 21.40 4.38
CA GLY A 216 7.18 22.32 4.12
C GLY A 216 6.75 23.59 3.37
N GLY A 217 5.58 23.57 2.73
CA GLY A 217 4.92 24.71 2.12
C GLY A 217 3.59 25.03 2.81
N ASP A 218 2.52 25.11 2.02
CA ASP A 218 1.18 25.44 2.51
C ASP A 218 0.45 24.22 3.06
N LEU A 219 -0.29 24.41 4.15
CA LEU A 219 -1.20 23.42 4.72
C LEU A 219 -2.65 23.92 4.62
N ASP A 220 -3.47 23.25 3.83
CA ASP A 220 -4.92 23.46 3.76
C ASP A 220 -5.68 22.29 4.37
N ALA A 221 -6.29 22.50 5.52
CA ALA A 221 -7.14 21.55 6.21
C ALA A 221 -8.61 21.96 6.09
N ALA A 222 -9.27 21.48 5.03
CA ALA A 222 -10.69 21.72 4.74
C ALA A 222 -11.63 20.58 5.22
N GLY A 223 -11.09 19.40 5.53
CA GLY A 223 -11.85 18.22 5.97
C GLY A 223 -12.10 18.11 7.47
N GLU A 224 -12.50 16.92 7.92
CA GLU A 224 -12.73 16.62 9.34
C GLU A 224 -11.50 15.95 9.96
N MET A 225 -11.08 16.45 11.12
CA MET A 225 -10.00 15.88 11.95
C MET A 225 -10.52 15.59 13.36
N GLY A 226 -10.33 14.36 13.83
CA GLY A 226 -10.72 13.94 15.18
C GLY A 226 -9.58 13.24 15.91
N ALA A 227 -9.17 13.78 17.06
CA ALA A 227 -8.14 13.19 17.89
C ALA A 227 -8.60 12.98 19.34
N ARG A 228 -8.24 11.84 19.93
CA ARG A 228 -8.42 11.58 21.37
C ARG A 228 -7.41 12.32 22.25
N GLY A 229 -6.40 12.93 21.66
CA GLY A 229 -5.39 13.76 22.27
C GLY A 229 -5.23 15.03 21.43
N ASP A 230 -3.99 15.39 21.13
CA ASP A 230 -3.67 16.64 20.44
C ASP A 230 -3.85 16.54 18.92
N ILE A 231 -4.18 17.69 18.31
CA ILE A 231 -4.04 17.94 16.87
C ILE A 231 -2.99 19.04 16.71
N THR A 232 -1.92 18.75 15.98
CA THR A 232 -0.89 19.72 15.61
C THR A 232 -0.82 19.85 14.09
N LEU A 233 -1.04 21.06 13.60
CA LEU A 233 -0.91 21.43 12.19
C LEU A 233 0.26 22.39 12.05
N SER A 234 1.16 22.12 11.11
CA SER A 234 2.28 23.01 10.85
C SER A 234 2.56 23.19 9.36
N ALA A 235 2.78 24.44 8.96
CA ALA A 235 3.08 24.85 7.60
C ALA A 235 4.39 25.64 7.56
N GLY A 236 5.16 25.50 6.48
CA GLY A 236 6.34 26.34 6.25
C GLY A 236 5.97 27.74 5.72
N GLN A 237 4.76 27.88 5.18
CA GLN A 237 4.23 29.13 4.62
C GLN A 237 2.82 29.39 5.17
N ASP A 238 1.77 29.17 4.38
CA ASP A 238 0.41 29.47 4.80
C ASP A 238 -0.28 28.26 5.43
N LEU A 239 -0.97 28.49 6.55
CA LEU A 239 -1.80 27.49 7.21
C LEU A 239 -3.26 27.95 7.19
N ARG A 240 -4.13 27.18 6.53
CA ARG A 240 -5.58 27.38 6.54
C ARG A 240 -6.29 26.18 7.15
N LEU A 241 -7.02 26.41 8.24
CA LEU A 241 -7.99 25.47 8.79
C LEU A 241 -9.40 25.95 8.44
N ALA A 242 -10.00 25.36 7.42
CA ALA A 242 -11.37 25.66 6.98
C ALA A 242 -12.38 24.57 7.35
N GLY A 243 -11.90 23.38 7.73
CA GLY A 243 -12.71 22.25 8.16
C GLY A 243 -12.94 22.19 9.68
N LYS A 244 -13.35 21.03 10.18
CA LYS A 244 -13.58 20.78 11.61
C LYS A 244 -12.37 20.09 12.23
N GLY A 245 -11.80 20.65 13.28
CA GLY A 245 -10.81 19.99 14.13
C GLY A 245 -11.37 19.77 15.53
N ALA A 246 -11.49 18.52 15.97
CA ALA A 246 -11.91 18.15 17.31
C ALA A 246 -10.78 17.39 18.02
N ALA A 247 -10.03 18.09 18.86
CA ALA A 247 -9.02 17.53 19.76
C ALA A 247 -9.62 17.41 21.16
N ALA A 248 -9.42 16.27 21.84
CA ALA A 248 -9.69 16.19 23.27
C ALA A 248 -8.56 16.81 24.11
N GLY A 249 -7.36 16.96 23.53
CA GLY A 249 -6.25 17.75 24.07
C GLY A 249 -6.16 19.13 23.40
N ASN A 250 -4.94 19.54 23.05
CA ASN A 250 -4.67 20.82 22.41
C ASN A 250 -4.88 20.76 20.89
N LEU A 251 -5.35 21.88 20.33
CA LEU A 251 -5.28 22.15 18.90
C LEU A 251 -4.24 23.25 18.67
N THR A 252 -3.12 22.89 18.04
CA THR A 252 -1.97 23.76 17.79
C THR A 252 -1.80 24.00 16.29
N LEU A 253 -1.67 25.26 15.89
CA LEU A 253 -1.45 25.70 14.51
C LEU A 253 -0.16 26.54 14.49
N THR A 254 0.87 26.12 13.75
CA THR A 254 2.21 26.76 13.76
C THR A 254 2.87 26.86 12.40
#